data_AF-N6VU39-F1
#
_entry.id   AF-N6VU39-F1
#
_cell.length_a   1.000
_cell.length_b   1.000
_cell.length_c   1.000
_cell.angle_alpha   90.00
_cell.angle_beta   90.00
_cell.angle_gamma   90.00
#
_symmetry.space_group_name_H-M   'P 1'
#
loop_
_entity.id
_entity.type
_entity.pdbx_description
1 polymer ?
#
loop_
_entity_poly.entity_id
_entity_poly.type
_entity_poly.pdbx_seq_one_letter_code
_entity_poly.pdbx_strand_id
1 'polypeptide(L)'
;MFKKFLCLNLKYKITLTYFLTWLGFLISFSFGKFLIFLSNILKSEPIKKPAEIAKTFGEMKFYAVSSVISQNVSIPYLSYALSYIINNSISCMMIIAVFALAGYLSSKEKAEEKEYLRFICILFIFAIANPITALIGVNLEFKDLIAIVPHGIFEFFGYSLAVVLGLELANIFYPIKEKVSIKSIAILLMSIFTFISIAGFLEPIDWLIYNYAKANNLDLFKTFFTVYKSLIWGLNG
;
A
#
# COMPACT_ATOMS: atom_id res chain seq x y z
N MET A 1 -7.70 22.39 -8.70
CA MET A 1 -6.53 21.96 -7.89
C MET A 1 -5.90 20.69 -8.45
N PHE A 2 -6.65 19.58 -8.62
CA PHE A 2 -6.11 18.30 -9.10
C PHE A 2 -5.48 18.33 -10.50
N LYS A 3 -6.03 19.11 -11.45
CA LYS A 3 -5.37 19.35 -12.77
C LYS A 3 -3.92 19.83 -12.62
N LYS A 4 -3.66 20.76 -11.69
CA LYS A 4 -2.30 21.26 -11.42
C LYS A 4 -1.37 20.15 -10.92
N PHE A 5 -1.88 19.24 -10.09
CA PHE A 5 -1.15 18.06 -9.66
C PHE A 5 -0.78 17.15 -10.84
N LEU A 6 -1.72 16.86 -11.74
CA LEU A 6 -1.45 16.00 -12.91
C LEU A 6 -0.36 16.58 -13.84
N CYS A 7 -0.30 17.91 -13.93
CA CYS A 7 0.69 18.66 -14.71
C CYS A 7 2.08 18.75 -14.06
N LEU A 8 2.27 18.31 -12.81
CA LEU A 8 3.59 18.26 -12.19
C LEU A 8 4.52 17.30 -12.94
N ASN A 9 5.83 17.56 -12.84
CA ASN A 9 6.83 16.61 -13.34
C ASN A 9 6.79 15.29 -12.54
N LEU A 10 7.38 14.25 -13.12
CA LEU A 10 7.30 12.90 -12.59
C LEU A 10 7.85 12.79 -11.15
N LYS A 11 8.99 13.43 -10.88
CA LYS A 11 9.64 13.42 -9.56
C LYS A 11 8.71 13.99 -8.48
N TYR A 12 8.15 15.19 -8.71
CA TYR A 12 7.26 15.82 -7.74
C TYR A 12 5.97 15.02 -7.52
N LYS A 13 5.42 14.40 -8.57
CA LYS A 13 4.24 13.54 -8.42
C LYS A 13 4.54 12.32 -7.56
N ILE A 14 5.67 11.64 -7.78
CA ILE A 14 6.08 10.49 -6.97
C ILE A 14 6.26 10.92 -5.52
N THR A 15 7.03 11.98 -5.26
CA THR A 15 7.29 12.47 -3.91
C THR A 15 6.00 12.83 -3.18
N LEU A 16 5.10 13.60 -3.80
CA LEU A 16 3.84 13.98 -3.17
C LEU A 16 2.95 12.74 -2.93
N THR A 17 2.85 11.86 -3.92
CA THR A 17 2.03 10.64 -3.81
C THR A 17 2.56 9.74 -2.69
N TYR A 18 3.88 9.64 -2.49
CA TYR A 18 4.49 8.87 -1.40
C TYR A 18 4.12 9.40 -0.02
N PHE A 19 4.19 10.72 0.21
CA PHE A 19 3.74 11.28 1.47
C PHE A 19 2.23 11.12 1.66
N LEU A 20 1.47 11.23 0.58
CA LEU A 20 0.04 11.02 0.62
C LEU A 20 -0.33 9.57 0.93
N THR A 21 0.38 8.55 0.42
CA THR A 21 0.11 7.14 0.78
C THR A 21 0.37 6.86 2.26
N TRP A 22 1.43 7.44 2.83
CA TRP A 22 1.65 7.40 4.29
C TRP A 22 0.54 8.08 5.08
N LEU A 23 0.16 9.30 4.67
CA LEU A 23 -0.92 10.03 5.31
C LEU A 23 -2.26 9.27 5.19
N GLY A 24 -2.52 8.70 4.02
CA GLY A 24 -3.67 7.87 3.71
C GLY A 24 -3.72 6.65 4.63
N PHE A 25 -2.61 5.93 4.77
CA PHE A 25 -2.47 4.83 5.72
C PHE A 25 -2.79 5.27 7.16
N LEU A 26 -2.21 6.37 7.65
CA LEU A 26 -2.42 6.84 9.03
C LEU A 26 -3.87 7.27 9.29
N ILE A 27 -4.50 7.97 8.34
CA ILE A 27 -5.91 8.36 8.41
C ILE A 27 -6.78 7.11 8.45
N SER A 28 -6.54 6.19 7.51
CA SER A 28 -7.25 4.91 7.39
C SER A 28 -7.13 4.10 8.67
N PHE A 29 -5.91 3.87 9.17
CA PHE A 29 -5.65 3.16 10.42
C PHE A 29 -6.37 3.80 11.61
N SER A 30 -6.29 5.13 11.74
CA SER A 30 -6.96 5.87 12.82
C SER A 30 -8.48 5.77 12.73
N PHE A 31 -9.02 5.84 11.51
CA PHE A 31 -10.44 5.68 11.26
C PHE A 31 -10.92 4.27 11.57
N GLY A 32 -10.16 3.24 11.20
CA GLY A 32 -10.46 1.84 11.56
C GLY A 32 -10.53 1.63 13.07
N LYS A 33 -9.57 2.16 13.82
CA LYS A 33 -9.59 2.17 15.30
C LYS A 33 -10.81 2.89 15.86
N PHE A 34 -11.12 4.06 15.31
CA PHE A 34 -12.27 4.85 15.72
C PHE A 34 -13.60 4.12 15.47
N LEU A 35 -13.75 3.45 14.34
CA LEU A 35 -14.94 2.64 14.04
C LEU A 35 -15.12 1.49 15.02
N ILE A 36 -14.05 0.78 15.39
CA ILE A 36 -14.15 -0.28 16.41
C ILE A 36 -14.48 0.30 17.78
N PHE A 37 -13.87 1.41 18.16
CA PHE A 37 -14.18 2.11 19.40
C PHE A 37 -15.66 2.52 19.45
N LEU A 38 -16.18 3.13 18.39
CA LEU A 38 -17.60 3.49 18.27
C LEU A 38 -18.51 2.27 18.31
N SER A 39 -18.16 1.21 17.58
CA SER A 39 -18.91 -0.06 17.56
C SER A 39 -19.05 -0.64 18.98
N ASN A 40 -17.95 -0.64 19.75
CA ASN A 40 -17.94 -1.16 21.12
C ASN A 40 -18.77 -0.30 22.09
N ILE A 41 -18.71 1.02 21.98
CA ILE A 41 -19.49 1.93 22.84
C ILE A 41 -20.97 1.89 22.50
N LEU A 42 -21.30 2.01 21.22
CA LEU A 42 -22.69 2.12 20.75
C LEU A 42 -23.40 0.76 20.67
N LYS A 43 -22.65 -0.35 20.81
CA LYS A 43 -23.12 -1.72 20.58
C LYS A 43 -23.91 -1.84 19.26
N SER A 44 -23.45 -1.11 18.23
CA SER A 44 -24.18 -0.87 17.00
C SER A 44 -23.79 -1.84 15.90
N GLU A 45 -24.67 -2.81 15.64
CA GLU A 45 -24.55 -3.78 14.54
C GLU A 45 -24.31 -3.13 13.15
N PRO A 46 -24.98 -2.01 12.78
CA PRO A 46 -24.72 -1.30 11.52
C PRO A 46 -23.28 -0.77 11.35
N ILE A 47 -22.53 -0.55 12.43
CA ILE A 47 -21.13 -0.12 12.38
C ILE A 47 -20.20 -1.34 12.41
N LYS A 48 -20.53 -2.33 13.25
CA LYS A 48 -19.73 -3.53 13.45
C LYS A 48 -19.63 -4.40 12.20
N LYS A 49 -20.77 -4.73 11.59
CA LYS A 49 -20.84 -5.67 10.46
C LYS A 49 -20.03 -5.22 9.24
N PRO A 50 -20.16 -3.97 8.75
CA PRO A 50 -19.35 -3.52 7.61
C PRO A 50 -17.85 -3.55 7.91
N ALA A 51 -17.44 -3.20 9.13
CA ALA A 51 -16.04 -3.24 9.54
C ALA A 51 -15.49 -4.69 9.56
N GLU A 52 -16.26 -5.64 10.08
CA GLU A 52 -15.91 -7.07 10.08
C GLU A 52 -15.87 -7.66 8.66
N ILE A 53 -16.82 -7.29 7.80
CA ILE A 53 -16.84 -7.73 6.39
C ILE A 53 -15.58 -7.22 5.68
N ALA A 54 -15.26 -5.94 5.81
CA ALA A 54 -14.10 -5.37 5.14
C ALA A 54 -12.77 -5.89 5.70
N LYS A 55 -12.69 -6.19 7.01
CA LYS A 55 -11.56 -6.90 7.61
C LYS A 55 -11.42 -8.32 7.02
N THR A 56 -12.50 -9.10 7.03
CA THR A 56 -12.52 -10.47 6.49
C THR A 56 -12.12 -10.47 5.01
N PHE A 57 -12.63 -9.52 4.22
CA PHE A 57 -12.27 -9.39 2.80
C PHE A 57 -10.78 -9.12 2.61
N GLY A 58 -10.22 -8.25 3.44
CA GLY A 58 -8.78 -7.97 3.49
C GLY A 58 -7.93 -9.21 3.78
N GLU A 59 -8.32 -9.98 4.80
CA GLU A 59 -7.62 -11.20 5.22
C GLU A 59 -7.74 -12.33 4.16
N MET A 60 -8.94 -12.51 3.59
CA MET A 60 -9.19 -13.53 2.55
C MET A 60 -8.31 -13.32 1.32
N LYS A 61 -8.08 -12.06 0.92
CA LYS A 61 -7.21 -11.73 -0.20
C LYS A 61 -5.79 -12.24 0.03
N PHE A 62 -5.23 -11.99 1.22
CA PHE A 62 -3.90 -12.47 1.57
C PHE A 62 -3.88 -14.00 1.69
N TYR A 63 -4.89 -14.60 2.34
CA TYR A 63 -5.03 -16.04 2.51
C TYR A 63 -5.09 -16.81 1.18
N ALA A 64 -5.78 -16.26 0.17
CA ALA A 64 -5.86 -16.87 -1.15
C ALA A 64 -4.48 -16.98 -1.81
N VAL A 65 -3.64 -15.95 -1.67
CA VAL A 65 -2.26 -15.98 -2.20
C VAL A 65 -1.37 -16.89 -1.35
N SER A 66 -1.45 -16.77 -0.03
CA SER A 66 -0.58 -17.51 0.88
C SER A 66 -0.84 -19.01 0.91
N SER A 67 -2.10 -19.43 0.75
CA SER A 67 -2.45 -20.86 0.67
C SER A 67 -1.84 -21.55 -0.55
N VAL A 68 -1.83 -20.89 -1.71
CA VAL A 68 -1.19 -21.42 -2.92
C VAL A 68 0.33 -21.50 -2.75
N ILE A 69 0.95 -20.49 -2.16
CA ILE A 69 2.41 -20.46 -2.01
C ILE A 69 2.89 -21.45 -0.95
N SER A 70 2.22 -21.53 0.19
CA SER A 70 2.58 -22.47 1.27
C SER A 70 2.45 -23.94 0.88
N GLN A 71 1.57 -24.27 -0.07
CA GLN A 71 1.50 -25.62 -0.65
C GLN A 71 2.71 -25.98 -1.52
N ASN A 72 3.40 -24.99 -2.09
CA ASN A 72 4.47 -25.18 -3.07
C ASN A 72 5.85 -24.76 -2.57
N VAL A 73 5.93 -24.04 -1.44
CA VAL A 73 7.16 -23.52 -0.86
C VAL A 73 7.26 -23.98 0.60
N SER A 74 8.17 -24.91 0.86
CA SER A 74 8.35 -25.54 2.17
C SER A 74 9.12 -24.67 3.18
N ILE A 75 9.88 -23.67 2.71
CA ILE A 75 10.65 -22.77 3.58
C ILE A 75 9.70 -21.69 4.12
N PRO A 76 9.42 -21.64 5.45
CA PRO A 76 8.39 -20.75 6.00
C PRO A 76 8.63 -19.28 5.71
N TYR A 77 9.86 -18.79 5.95
CA TYR A 77 10.24 -17.40 5.67
C TYR A 77 9.98 -17.01 4.21
N LEU A 78 10.44 -17.85 3.27
CA LEU A 78 10.27 -17.60 1.85
C LEU A 78 8.80 -17.66 1.43
N SER A 79 8.01 -18.56 2.04
CA SER A 79 6.58 -18.67 1.81
C SER A 79 5.84 -17.39 2.20
N TYR A 80 6.12 -16.84 3.38
CA TYR A 80 5.55 -15.56 3.82
C TYR A 80 6.00 -14.40 2.94
N ALA A 81 7.30 -14.29 2.66
CA ALA A 81 7.84 -13.23 1.82
C ALA A 81 7.21 -13.23 0.42
N LEU A 82 7.16 -14.38 -0.25
CA LEU A 82 6.55 -14.49 -1.57
C LEU A 82 5.05 -14.17 -1.56
N SER A 83 4.34 -14.56 -0.49
CA SER A 83 2.92 -14.22 -0.32
C SER A 83 2.71 -12.72 -0.28
N TYR A 84 3.56 -12.02 0.48
CA TYR A 84 3.56 -10.56 0.55
C TYR A 84 3.86 -9.92 -0.81
N ILE A 85 4.95 -10.37 -1.46
CA ILE A 85 5.41 -9.84 -2.75
C ILE A 85 4.32 -9.99 -3.81
N ILE A 86 3.74 -11.17 -3.96
CA ILE A 86 2.74 -11.45 -4.99
C ILE A 86 1.45 -10.67 -4.71
N ASN A 87 0.96 -10.70 -3.46
CA ASN A 87 -0.27 -9.98 -3.10
C ASN A 87 -0.16 -8.47 -3.35
N ASN A 88 0.97 -7.86 -2.96
CA ASN A 88 1.16 -6.42 -3.12
C ASN A 88 1.53 -6.03 -4.55
N SER A 89 2.18 -6.93 -5.30
CA SER A 89 2.39 -6.75 -6.74
C SER A 89 1.08 -6.75 -7.51
N ILE A 90 0.17 -7.70 -7.23
CA ILE A 90 -1.17 -7.74 -7.83
C ILE A 90 -1.93 -6.45 -7.49
N SER A 91 -1.83 -5.97 -6.25
CA SER A 91 -2.42 -4.71 -5.82
C SER A 91 -1.92 -3.51 -6.63
N CYS A 92 -0.61 -3.41 -6.85
CA CYS A 92 -0.02 -2.38 -7.71
C CYS A 92 -0.55 -2.47 -9.14
N MET A 93 -0.62 -3.68 -9.71
CA MET A 93 -1.12 -3.90 -11.07
C MET A 93 -2.59 -3.51 -11.21
N MET A 94 -3.43 -3.82 -10.21
CA MET A 94 -4.83 -3.39 -10.18
C MET A 94 -4.95 -1.86 -10.16
N ILE A 95 -4.16 -1.18 -9.33
CA ILE A 95 -4.12 0.30 -9.29
C ILE A 95 -3.78 0.86 -10.68
N ILE A 96 -2.71 0.37 -11.30
CA ILE A 96 -2.27 0.82 -12.63
C ILE A 96 -3.39 0.60 -13.66
N ALA A 97 -3.98 -0.60 -13.68
CA ALA A 97 -5.03 -0.97 -14.62
C ALA A 97 -6.28 -0.10 -14.47
N VAL A 98 -6.74 0.15 -13.24
CA VAL A 98 -7.93 0.97 -12.99
C VAL A 98 -7.75 2.40 -13.51
N PHE A 99 -6.60 3.03 -13.28
CA PHE A 99 -6.34 4.36 -13.85
C PHE A 99 -6.22 4.35 -15.37
N ALA A 100 -5.50 3.38 -15.94
CA ALA A 100 -5.35 3.25 -17.39
C ALA A 100 -6.72 3.07 -18.07
N LEU A 101 -7.56 2.18 -17.53
CA LEU A 101 -8.93 1.96 -17.99
C LEU A 101 -9.79 3.21 -17.85
N ALA A 102 -9.69 3.92 -16.73
CA ALA A 102 -10.42 5.18 -16.53
C ALA A 102 -10.06 6.22 -17.60
N GLY A 103 -8.78 6.38 -17.95
CA GLY A 103 -8.35 7.24 -19.05
C GLY A 103 -8.87 6.78 -20.41
N TYR A 104 -8.77 5.48 -20.69
CA TYR A 104 -9.25 4.89 -21.94
C TYR A 104 -10.76 5.06 -22.14
N LEU A 105 -11.57 4.70 -21.15
CA LEU A 105 -13.03 4.80 -21.21
C LEU A 105 -13.47 6.26 -21.36
N SER A 106 -12.89 7.17 -20.58
CA SER A 106 -13.21 8.60 -20.66
C SER A 106 -12.87 9.19 -22.04
N SER A 107 -11.78 8.72 -22.66
CA SER A 107 -11.44 9.13 -24.03
C SER A 107 -12.43 8.57 -25.05
N LYS A 108 -12.83 7.31 -24.90
CA LYS A 108 -13.78 6.64 -25.81
C LYS A 108 -15.17 7.30 -25.77
N GLU A 109 -15.62 7.64 -24.57
CA GLU A 109 -16.93 8.28 -24.33
C GLU A 109 -16.92 9.78 -24.60
N LYS A 110 -15.75 10.36 -24.92
CA LYS A 110 -15.56 11.81 -25.09
C LYS A 110 -16.04 12.59 -23.86
N ALA A 111 -15.77 12.05 -22.68
CA ALA A 111 -16.16 12.65 -21.42
C ALA A 111 -15.62 14.09 -21.31
N GLU A 112 -16.42 14.97 -20.71
CA GLU A 112 -15.98 16.33 -20.43
C GLU A 112 -14.76 16.32 -19.49
N GLU A 113 -13.81 17.23 -19.72
CA GLU A 113 -12.57 17.30 -18.92
C GLU A 113 -12.86 17.38 -17.42
N LYS A 114 -13.91 18.12 -17.05
CA LYS A 114 -14.33 18.30 -15.65
C LYS A 114 -14.80 16.98 -15.03
N GLU A 115 -15.54 16.17 -15.77
CA GLU A 115 -16.02 14.87 -15.32
C GLU A 115 -14.86 13.89 -15.18
N TYR A 116 -13.99 13.81 -16.19
CA TYR A 116 -12.77 13.00 -16.15
C TYR A 116 -11.89 13.35 -14.94
N LEU A 117 -11.63 14.63 -14.72
CA LEU A 117 -10.82 15.12 -13.59
C LEU A 117 -11.45 14.74 -12.25
N ARG A 118 -12.77 14.82 -12.12
CA ARG A 118 -13.48 14.42 -10.90
C ARG A 118 -13.32 12.92 -10.66
N PHE A 119 -13.51 12.11 -11.70
CA PHE A 119 -13.43 10.66 -11.60
C PHE A 119 -12.02 10.18 -11.22
N ILE A 120 -10.98 10.65 -11.92
CA ILE A 120 -9.58 10.30 -11.60
C ILE A 120 -9.19 10.80 -10.21
N CYS A 121 -9.68 11.97 -9.79
CA CYS A 121 -9.41 12.47 -8.43
C CYS A 121 -10.01 11.55 -7.36
N ILE A 122 -11.22 11.01 -7.60
CA ILE A 122 -11.84 10.05 -6.69
C ILE A 122 -11.00 8.77 -6.63
N LEU A 123 -10.64 8.20 -7.78
CA LEU A 123 -9.78 7.02 -7.85
C LEU A 123 -8.44 7.23 -7.14
N PHE A 124 -7.84 8.42 -7.30
CA PHE A 124 -6.61 8.83 -6.60
C PHE A 124 -6.75 8.80 -5.08
N ILE A 125 -7.84 9.37 -4.54
CA ILE A 125 -8.12 9.36 -3.10
C ILE A 125 -8.29 7.92 -2.60
N PHE A 126 -9.03 7.08 -3.32
CA PHE A 126 -9.22 5.68 -2.94
C PHE A 126 -7.91 4.89 -2.95
N ALA A 127 -7.08 5.06 -3.98
CA ALA A 127 -5.80 4.38 -4.09
C ALA A 127 -4.81 4.82 -3.00
N ILE A 128 -4.82 6.09 -2.62
CA ILE A 128 -3.97 6.62 -1.54
C ILE A 128 -4.46 6.20 -0.16
N ALA A 129 -5.76 6.32 0.11
CA ALA A 129 -6.31 6.00 1.41
C ALA A 129 -6.19 4.50 1.71
N ASN A 130 -6.32 3.66 0.68
CA ASN A 130 -6.32 2.20 0.78
C ASN A 130 -7.12 1.71 2.03
N PRO A 131 -8.43 1.98 2.08
CA PRO A 131 -9.24 1.86 3.28
C PRO A 131 -9.35 0.43 3.83
N ILE A 132 -9.02 -0.59 3.05
CA ILE A 132 -9.04 -1.99 3.51
C ILE A 132 -7.87 -2.25 4.48
N THR A 133 -6.71 -1.65 4.23
CA THR A 133 -5.54 -1.76 5.12
C THR A 133 -5.82 -1.22 6.53
N ALA A 134 -6.74 -0.25 6.66
CA ALA A 134 -7.22 0.28 7.95
C ALA A 134 -7.76 -0.80 8.90
N LEU A 135 -8.53 -1.73 8.36
CA LEU A 135 -9.38 -2.63 9.13
C LEU A 135 -8.66 -3.94 9.46
N ILE A 136 -7.69 -4.34 8.61
CA ILE A 136 -6.79 -5.46 8.87
C ILE A 136 -5.83 -5.11 10.02
N GLY A 137 -5.26 -3.91 10.03
CA GLY A 137 -4.28 -3.47 11.03
C GLY A 137 -4.86 -3.14 12.41
N VAL A 138 -6.17 -3.30 12.62
CA VAL A 138 -6.87 -2.75 13.79
C VAL A 138 -6.41 -3.30 15.14
N ASN A 139 -5.80 -4.49 15.13
CA ASN A 139 -5.24 -5.13 16.33
C ASN A 139 -3.88 -4.55 16.75
N LEU A 140 -3.19 -3.82 15.88
CA LEU A 140 -1.90 -3.19 16.19
C LEU A 140 -2.11 -1.92 17.02
N GLU A 141 -1.40 -1.71 18.12
CA GLU A 141 -1.50 -0.47 18.89
C GLU A 141 -0.76 0.69 18.19
N PHE A 142 -1.12 1.95 18.46
CA PHE A 142 -0.43 3.10 17.85
C PHE A 142 1.08 3.12 18.18
N LYS A 143 1.45 2.76 19.41
CA LYS A 143 2.85 2.63 19.84
C LYS A 143 3.60 1.49 19.13
N ASP A 144 2.87 0.55 18.55
CA ASP A 144 3.41 -0.63 17.88
C ASP A 144 3.63 -0.38 16.36
N LEU A 145 3.28 0.81 15.85
CA LEU A 145 3.43 1.19 14.43
C LEU A 145 4.87 1.09 13.91
N ILE A 146 5.86 1.09 14.79
CA ILE A 146 7.26 0.86 14.42
C ILE A 146 7.44 -0.48 13.69
N ALA A 147 6.59 -1.48 13.93
CA ALA A 147 6.62 -2.76 13.21
C ALA A 147 6.29 -2.64 11.72
N ILE A 148 5.64 -1.55 11.31
CA ILE A 148 5.27 -1.30 9.91
C ILE A 148 6.32 -0.45 9.20
N VAL A 149 7.08 0.36 9.94
CA VAL A 149 7.96 1.37 9.35
C VAL A 149 9.00 0.79 8.39
N PRO A 150 9.76 -0.28 8.72
CA PRO A 150 10.86 -0.73 7.87
C PRO A 150 10.39 -1.24 6.50
N HIS A 151 9.47 -2.22 6.44
CA HIS A 151 8.89 -2.65 5.18
C HIS A 151 7.99 -1.56 4.53
N GLY A 152 7.25 -0.80 5.34
CA GLY A 152 6.32 0.23 4.88
C GLY A 152 6.98 1.36 4.10
N ILE A 153 8.24 1.71 4.42
CA ILE A 153 9.03 2.69 3.64
C ILE A 153 9.10 2.26 2.17
N PHE A 154 9.34 0.98 1.91
CA PHE A 154 9.46 0.45 0.55
C PHE A 154 8.10 0.14 -0.07
N GLU A 155 7.16 -0.42 0.71
CA GLU A 155 5.82 -0.74 0.22
C GLU A 155 5.08 0.50 -0.26
N PHE A 156 4.99 1.54 0.58
CA PHE A 156 4.28 2.76 0.21
C PHE A 156 4.97 3.52 -0.92
N PHE A 157 6.28 3.32 -1.09
CA PHE A 157 6.99 3.83 -2.27
C PHE A 157 6.57 3.06 -3.52
N GLY A 158 6.51 1.72 -3.46
CA GLY A 158 5.95 0.88 -4.53
C GLY A 158 4.53 1.28 -4.93
N TYR A 159 3.63 1.49 -3.96
CA TYR A 159 2.27 1.98 -4.25
C TYR A 159 2.26 3.38 -4.85
N SER A 160 3.09 4.30 -4.37
CA SER A 160 3.17 5.64 -4.93
C SER A 160 3.58 5.61 -6.41
N LEU A 161 4.53 4.74 -6.77
CA LEU A 161 4.95 4.52 -8.14
C LEU A 161 3.83 3.90 -8.98
N ALA A 162 3.07 2.95 -8.43
CA ALA A 162 1.94 2.33 -9.12
C ALA A 162 0.81 3.34 -9.41
N VAL A 163 0.46 4.19 -8.44
CA VAL A 163 -0.51 5.27 -8.62
C VAL A 163 -0.04 6.25 -9.69
N VAL A 164 1.21 6.71 -9.61
CA VAL A 164 1.75 7.66 -10.60
C VAL A 164 1.82 7.03 -11.98
N LEU A 165 2.30 5.79 -12.10
CA LEU A 165 2.33 5.07 -13.38
C LEU A 165 0.92 4.93 -13.97
N GLY A 166 -0.07 4.55 -13.16
CA GLY A 166 -1.47 4.51 -13.57
C GLY A 166 -1.97 5.85 -14.11
N LEU A 167 -1.68 6.95 -13.41
CA LEU A 167 -2.03 8.31 -13.86
C LEU A 167 -1.33 8.70 -15.18
N GLU A 168 -0.07 8.32 -15.37
CA GLU A 168 0.66 8.60 -16.61
C GLU A 168 0.12 7.77 -17.78
N LEU A 169 -0.28 6.51 -17.55
CA LEU A 169 -0.98 5.72 -18.55
C LEU A 169 -2.36 6.30 -18.87
N ALA A 170 -3.11 6.77 -17.87
CA ALA A 170 -4.37 7.47 -18.09
C ALA A 170 -4.18 8.71 -18.97
N ASN A 171 -3.10 9.48 -18.77
CA ASN A 171 -2.75 10.65 -19.57
C ASN A 171 -2.32 10.29 -21.01
N ILE A 172 -1.88 9.06 -21.29
CA ILE A 172 -1.64 8.61 -22.67
C ILE A 172 -2.96 8.50 -23.44
N PHE A 173 -4.00 7.98 -22.78
CA PHE A 173 -5.33 7.80 -23.37
C PHE A 173 -6.17 9.09 -23.39
N TYR A 174 -6.16 9.86 -22.30
CA TYR A 174 -6.84 11.16 -22.18
C TYR A 174 -5.81 12.26 -21.83
N PRO A 175 -5.19 12.89 -22.84
CA PRO A 175 -4.07 13.81 -22.62
C PRO A 175 -4.51 15.12 -21.95
N ILE A 176 -4.04 15.34 -20.73
CA ILE A 176 -4.12 16.64 -20.02
C ILE A 176 -2.78 17.38 -20.11
N LYS A 177 -1.68 16.63 -20.18
CA LYS A 177 -0.32 17.16 -20.32
C LYS A 177 0.50 16.34 -21.31
N GLU A 178 1.72 16.78 -21.58
CA GLU A 178 2.69 16.03 -22.39
C GLU A 178 2.86 14.59 -21.91
N LYS A 179 2.95 13.68 -22.88
CA LYS A 179 3.07 12.24 -22.65
C LYS A 179 4.45 11.92 -22.09
N VAL A 180 4.48 10.98 -21.14
CA VAL A 180 5.76 10.48 -20.61
C VAL A 180 6.39 9.53 -21.62
N SER A 181 7.73 9.44 -21.60
CA SER A 181 8.45 8.50 -22.47
C SER A 181 8.19 7.04 -22.06
N ILE A 182 8.17 6.14 -23.05
CA ILE A 182 8.06 4.69 -22.81
C ILE A 182 9.17 4.19 -21.87
N LYS A 183 10.38 4.76 -21.99
CA LYS A 183 11.50 4.45 -21.09
C LYS A 183 11.15 4.77 -19.63
N SER A 184 10.51 5.91 -19.37
CA SER A 184 10.05 6.28 -18.03
C SER A 184 9.00 5.30 -17.50
N ILE A 185 8.03 4.88 -18.33
CA ILE A 185 7.01 3.88 -17.97
C ILE A 185 7.68 2.57 -17.55
N ALA A 186 8.62 2.07 -18.36
CA ALA A 186 9.34 0.82 -18.06
C ALA A 186 10.14 0.92 -16.75
N ILE A 187 10.84 2.04 -16.53
CA ILE A 187 11.60 2.27 -15.28
C ILE A 187 10.67 2.28 -14.07
N LEU A 188 9.52 2.96 -14.15
CA LEU A 188 8.54 2.97 -13.06
C LEU A 188 8.02 1.56 -12.78
N LEU A 189 7.66 0.80 -13.82
CA LEU A 189 7.15 -0.56 -13.66
C LEU A 189 8.18 -1.48 -13.00
N MET A 190 9.44 -1.46 -13.45
CA MET A 190 10.51 -2.24 -12.81
C MET A 190 10.74 -1.81 -11.36
N SER A 191 10.75 -0.50 -11.10
CA SER A 191 10.94 0.04 -9.75
C SER A 191 9.85 -0.44 -8.80
N ILE A 192 8.58 -0.47 -9.23
CA ILE A 192 7.47 -1.00 -8.42
C ILE A 192 7.79 -2.40 -7.91
N PHE A 193 8.16 -3.33 -8.80
CA PHE A 193 8.47 -4.70 -8.40
C PHE A 193 9.70 -4.77 -7.49
N THR A 194 10.73 -3.96 -7.73
CA THR A 194 11.90 -3.88 -6.83
C THR A 194 11.50 -3.46 -5.42
N PHE A 195 10.75 -2.36 -5.27
CA PHE A 195 10.36 -1.83 -3.97
C PHE A 195 9.39 -2.76 -3.22
N ILE A 196 8.43 -3.36 -3.93
CA ILE A 196 7.54 -4.37 -3.34
C ILE A 196 8.31 -5.64 -2.93
N SER A 197 9.32 -6.04 -3.69
CA SER A 197 10.17 -7.19 -3.34
C SER A 197 10.96 -6.92 -2.06
N ILE A 198 11.59 -5.74 -1.94
CA ILE A 198 12.30 -5.35 -0.72
C ILE A 198 11.34 -5.36 0.48
N ALA A 199 10.16 -4.74 0.35
CA ALA A 199 9.15 -4.74 1.40
C ALA A 199 8.75 -6.16 1.82
N GLY A 200 8.52 -7.06 0.87
CA GLY A 200 8.10 -8.43 1.17
C GLY A 200 9.17 -9.30 1.80
N PHE A 201 10.45 -9.04 1.60
CA PHE A 201 11.51 -9.70 2.37
C PHE A 201 11.68 -9.11 3.78
N LEU A 202 11.42 -7.81 3.94
CA LEU A 202 11.50 -7.16 5.27
C LEU A 202 10.31 -7.51 6.16
N GLU A 203 9.11 -7.64 5.60
CA GLU A 203 7.89 -7.81 6.39
C GLU A 203 7.92 -9.03 7.34
N PRO A 204 8.36 -10.23 6.93
CA PRO A 204 8.44 -11.36 7.85
C PRO A 204 9.48 -11.13 8.97
N ILE A 205 10.55 -10.39 8.68
CA ILE A 205 11.57 -10.01 9.66
C ILE A 205 10.96 -9.03 10.67
N ASP A 206 10.24 -8.02 10.19
CA ASP A 206 9.59 -7.03 11.04
C ASP A 206 8.61 -7.67 12.02
N TRP A 207 7.76 -8.59 11.54
CA TRP A 207 6.86 -9.32 12.41
C TRP A 207 7.57 -10.26 13.37
N LEU A 208 8.68 -10.88 12.96
CA LEU A 208 9.50 -11.70 13.86
C LEU A 208 10.07 -10.86 15.00
N ILE A 209 10.62 -9.68 14.70
CA ILE A 209 11.14 -8.74 15.70
C ILE A 209 10.02 -8.30 16.63
N TYR A 210 8.88 -7.89 16.07
CA TYR A 210 7.71 -7.46 16.84
C TYR A 210 7.22 -8.54 17.81
N ASN A 211 6.99 -9.75 17.31
CA ASN A 211 6.50 -10.87 18.12
C ASN A 211 7.51 -11.26 19.20
N TYR A 212 8.80 -11.30 18.87
CA TYR A 212 9.86 -11.58 19.84
C TYR A 212 9.91 -10.52 20.96
N ALA A 213 9.85 -9.23 20.60
CA ALA A 213 9.86 -8.15 21.57
C ALA A 213 8.63 -8.18 22.49
N LYS A 214 7.44 -8.41 21.94
CA LYS A 214 6.19 -8.52 22.73
C LYS A 214 6.22 -9.72 23.67
N ALA A 215 6.70 -10.87 23.20
CA ALA A 215 6.80 -12.09 24.02
C ALA A 215 7.78 -11.93 25.20
N ASN A 216 8.79 -11.08 25.06
CA ASN A 216 9.84 -10.87 26.06
C ASN A 216 9.73 -9.52 26.80
N ASN A 217 8.62 -8.79 26.63
CA ASN A 217 8.39 -7.45 27.21
C ASN A 217 9.55 -6.45 26.94
N LEU A 218 10.12 -6.50 25.75
CA LEU A 218 11.21 -5.60 25.34
C LEU A 218 10.65 -4.32 24.71
N ASP A 219 11.41 -3.23 24.82
CA ASP A 219 11.10 -1.99 24.11
C ASP A 219 11.19 -2.21 22.60
N LEU A 220 10.09 -1.96 21.89
CA LEU A 220 9.99 -2.23 20.45
C LEU A 220 10.99 -1.39 19.65
N PHE A 221 11.05 -0.09 19.90
CA PHE A 221 11.91 0.81 19.14
C PHE A 221 13.38 0.42 19.25
N LYS A 222 13.85 0.17 20.48
CA LYS A 222 15.22 -0.28 20.76
C LYS A 222 15.49 -1.65 20.15
N THR A 223 14.53 -2.56 20.19
CA THR A 223 14.71 -3.92 19.63
C THR A 223 14.84 -3.85 18.11
N PHE A 224 13.94 -3.13 17.43
CA PHE A 224 14.03 -2.89 15.98
C PHE A 224 15.37 -2.26 15.61
N PHE A 225 15.77 -1.19 16.29
CA PHE A 225 17.04 -0.53 16.03
C PHE A 225 18.24 -1.46 16.21
N THR A 226 18.24 -2.27 17.27
CA THR A 226 19.33 -3.22 17.55
C THR A 226 19.43 -4.29 16.48
N VAL A 227 18.32 -4.94 16.13
CA VAL A 227 18.31 -6.01 15.12
C VAL A 227 18.72 -5.48 13.76
N TYR A 228 18.14 -4.35 13.31
CA TYR A 228 18.51 -3.76 12.02
C TYR A 228 19.96 -3.29 11.98
N LYS A 229 20.48 -2.71 13.07
CA LYS A 229 21.90 -2.36 13.17
C LYS A 229 22.79 -3.60 13.02
N SER A 230 22.45 -4.70 13.69
CA SER A 230 23.18 -5.96 13.59
C SER A 230 23.11 -6.59 12.19
N LEU A 231 21.96 -6.50 11.50
CA LEU A 231 21.80 -7.01 10.15
C LEU A 231 22.62 -6.21 9.12
N ILE A 232 22.71 -4.88 9.26
CA ILE A 232 23.40 -4.02 8.29
C ILE A 232 24.91 -4.02 8.55
N TRP A 233 25.36 -3.95 9.80
CA TRP A 233 26.78 -3.75 10.15
C TRP A 233 27.51 -5.04 10.52
N GLY A 234 26.80 -6.19 10.53
CA GLY A 234 27.32 -7.44 11.03
C GLY A 234 27.40 -7.47 12.56
N LEU A 235 27.37 -8.66 13.14
CA LEU A 235 27.58 -8.89 14.57
C LEU A 235 29.04 -8.55 14.92
N ASN A 236 29.35 -7.28 15.20
CA ASN A 236 30.51 -6.93 16.03
C ASN A 236 30.04 -6.96 17.48
N GLY A 237 29.84 -8.17 17.99
CA GLY A 237 29.80 -8.51 19.40
C GLY A 237 31.06 -9.30 19.73
#